data_AF-A0A0H4TDU1-F1
#
_entry.id   AF-A0A0H4TDU1-F1
#
_cell.length_a   1.000
_cell.length_b   1.000
_cell.length_c   1.000
_cell.angle_alpha   90.00
_cell.angle_beta   90.00
_cell.angle_gamma   90.00
#
_symmetry.space_group_name_H-M   'P 1'
#
loop_
_entity.id
_entity.type
_entity.pdbx_description
1 polymer ?
#
loop_
_entity_poly.entity_id
_entity_poly.type
_entity_poly.pdbx_seq_one_letter_code
_entity_poly.pdbx_strand_id
1 'polypeptide(L)' 'MKLHDPRPNKGAHKPSRRLGRGHGSGRGKTAGRGTKGQKSRSGGGI' A
#
# COMPACT_ATOMS: atom_id res chain seq x y z
N MET A 1 -1.15 -33.90 3.24
CA MET A 1 -1.59 -32.53 2.94
C MET A 1 -2.45 -32.59 1.69
N LYS A 2 -3.73 -32.25 1.77
CA LYS A 2 -4.58 -32.10 0.59
C LYS A 2 -4.43 -30.67 0.06
N LEU A 3 -4.87 -30.42 -1.17
CA LEU A 3 -4.78 -29.12 -1.83
C LEU A 3 -5.35 -27.94 -0.99
N HIS A 4 -6.32 -28.21 -0.11
CA HIS A 4 -7.02 -27.21 0.71
C HIS A 4 -6.48 -27.06 2.14
N ASP A 5 -5.51 -27.88 2.54
CA ASP A 5 -4.91 -27.84 3.87
C ASP A 5 -3.65 -26.94 4.02
N PRO A 6 -2.93 -26.49 2.97
CA PRO A 6 -1.67 -25.78 3.16
C PRO A 6 -1.93 -24.42 3.80
N ARG A 7 -1.32 -24.19 4.96
CA ARG A 7 -1.29 -22.90 5.63
C ARG A 7 0.13 -22.38 5.62
N PRO A 8 0.36 -21.15 5.13
CA PRO A 8 1.70 -20.57 5.13
C PRO A 8 2.15 -20.25 6.56
N ASN A 9 3.46 -20.14 6.76
CA ASN A 9 4.02 -19.73 8.04
C ASN A 9 3.45 -18.35 8.46
N LYS A 10 3.30 -18.12 9.77
CA LYS A 10 2.76 -16.86 10.29
C LYS A 10 3.59 -15.69 9.77
N GLY A 11 2.93 -14.75 9.07
CA GLY A 11 3.59 -13.56 8.51
C GLY A 11 4.25 -13.74 7.15
N ALA A 12 4.17 -14.93 6.54
CA ALA A 12 4.68 -15.18 5.19
C ALA A 12 4.03 -14.27 4.13
N HIS A 13 2.78 -13.84 4.35
CA HIS A 13 2.10 -12.88 3.49
C HIS A 13 1.65 -11.66 4.27
N LYS A 14 1.95 -10.48 3.71
CA LYS A 14 1.46 -9.19 4.18
C LYS A 14 0.61 -8.57 3.08
N PRO A 15 -0.55 -7.96 3.41
CA PRO A 15 -1.38 -7.30 2.42
C PRO A 15 -0.63 -6.14 1.76
N SER A 16 -0.80 -5.99 0.45
CA SER A 16 -0.22 -4.85 -0.26
C SER A 16 -0.88 -3.55 0.17
N ARG A 17 -0.09 -2.48 0.21
CA ARG A 17 -0.61 -1.17 0.58
C ARG A 17 -1.39 -0.57 -0.60
N ARG A 18 -2.69 -0.35 -0.40
CA ARG A 18 -3.56 0.32 -1.38
C ARG A 18 -3.70 1.80 -1.04
N LEU A 19 -3.07 2.66 -1.84
CA LEU A 19 -3.07 4.12 -1.64
C LEU A 19 -4.33 4.76 -2.25
N GLY A 20 -4.78 5.90 -1.72
CA GLY A 20 -5.90 6.66 -2.29
C GLY A 20 -7.25 5.95 -2.17
N ARG A 21 -7.51 5.22 -1.08
CA ARG A 21 -8.77 4.48 -0.85
C ARG A 21 -9.51 5.01 0.39
N GLY A 22 -9.77 6.32 0.40
CA GLY A 22 -10.52 7.00 1.46
C GLY A 22 -9.73 7.28 2.74
N HIS A 23 -10.32 8.06 3.65
CA HIS A 23 -9.66 8.49 4.90
C HIS A 23 -9.34 7.35 5.85
N GLY A 24 -10.23 6.35 5.97
CA GLY A 24 -10.02 5.17 6.82
C GLY A 24 -8.79 4.34 6.45
N SER A 25 -8.27 4.47 5.21
CA SER A 25 -7.01 3.83 4.80
C SER A 25 -5.75 4.49 5.36
N GLY A 26 -5.88 5.66 6.02
CA GLY A 26 -4.75 6.46 6.53
C GLY A 26 -3.90 7.15 5.44
N ARG A 27 -4.14 6.84 4.16
CA ARG A 27 -3.41 7.40 3.01
C ARG A 27 -4.34 7.71 1.84
N GLY A 28 -5.48 8.30 2.15
CA GLY A 28 -6.48 8.73 1.17
C GLY A 28 -6.01 9.94 0.37
N LYS A 29 -6.05 11.13 0.96
CA LYS A 29 -5.90 12.42 0.27
C LYS A 29 -4.59 12.56 -0.50
N THR A 30 -3.45 12.40 0.17
CA THR A 30 -2.13 12.65 -0.43
C THR A 30 -1.40 11.37 -0.83
N ALA A 31 -2.00 10.20 -0.61
CA ALA A 31 -1.34 8.91 -0.79
C ALA A 31 0.00 8.77 -0.04
N GLY A 32 0.27 9.61 0.98
CA GLY A 32 1.55 9.67 1.68
C GLY A 32 2.65 10.47 0.97
N ARG A 33 2.35 11.19 -0.11
CA ARG A 33 3.32 12.00 -0.87
C ARG A 33 3.45 13.46 -0.40
N GLY A 34 2.69 13.87 0.61
CA GLY A 34 2.58 15.27 1.03
C GLY A 34 1.71 16.11 0.09
N THR A 35 1.69 17.44 0.28
CA THR A 35 0.77 18.36 -0.41
C THR A 35 1.37 19.05 -1.64
N LYS A 36 2.69 19.27 -1.69
CA LYS A 36 3.38 20.02 -2.75
C LYS A 36 4.78 19.44 -3.01
N GLY A 37 5.57 20.14 -3.85
CA GLY A 37 6.95 19.77 -4.20
C GLY A 37 7.05 18.84 -5.40
N GLN A 38 8.23 18.80 -6.05
CA GLN A 38 8.49 17.99 -7.25
C GLN A 38 8.17 16.51 -7.01
N LYS A 39 8.63 15.94 -5.88
CA LYS A 39 8.39 14.53 -5.48
C LYS A 39 6.92 14.13 -5.32
N SER A 40 6.02 15.10 -5.16
CA SER A 40 4.57 14.81 -5.05
C SER A 40 3.89 14.63 -6.40
N ARG A 41 4.53 15.08 -7.49
CA ARG A 41 3.99 15.10 -8.85
C ARG A 41 4.27 13.77 -9.56
N SER A 42 3.42 13.45 -10.53
CA SER A 42 3.66 12.29 -11.40
C SER A 42 4.97 12.49 -12.17
N GLY A 43 5.84 11.48 -12.21
CA GLY A 43 7.16 11.59 -12.82
C GLY A 43 8.14 12.50 -12.08
N GLY A 44 7.75 13.05 -10.92
CA GLY A 44 8.60 13.88 -10.09
C GLY A 44 9.64 13.06 -9.32
N GLY A 45 10.69 12.61 -10.00
CA GLY A 45 11.97 12.31 -9.36
C GLY A 45 12.77 13.59 -9.16
N ILE A 46 13.74 13.59 -8.25
CA ILE A 46 14.87 14.53 -8.40
C ILE A 46 15.72 13.95 -9.53
#